data_AF-A0AA38BXL6-F1
#
_entry.id   AF-A0AA38BXL6-F1
#
_cell.length_a   1.000
_cell.length_b   1.000
_cell.length_c   1.000
_cell.angle_alpha   90.00
_cell.angle_beta   90.00
_cell.angle_gamma   90.00
#
_symmetry.space_group_name_H-M   'P 1'
#
loop_
_entity.id
_entity.type
_entity.pdbx_description
1 polymer ?
#
loop_
_entity_poly.entity_id
_entity_poly.type
_entity_poly.pdbx_seq_one_letter_code
_entity_poly.pdbx_strand_id
1 'polypeptide(L)'
;DLQMVWSANRERLLEDNATLGLTSNGNLVLKDADSSLVWSTNTFTKDFQGMRIEESGNLVLFNNSNGTLWQSFDYPTDKLLLGQKMKVGQKFFANNSPTNTTP
;
A
#
# COMPACT_ATOMS: atom_id res chain seq x y z
N ASP A 1 -16.20 3.89 -14.56
CA ASP A 1 -15.49 4.79 -13.63
C ASP A 1 -14.42 4.03 -12.86
N LEU A 2 -13.18 4.52 -12.89
CA LEU A 2 -12.11 4.01 -12.04
C LEU A 2 -12.25 4.64 -10.66
N GLN A 3 -12.25 3.81 -9.62
CA GLN A 3 -12.35 4.28 -8.24
C GLN A 3 -11.10 3.87 -7.47
N MET A 4 -10.46 4.84 -6.82
CA MET A 4 -9.36 4.56 -5.90
C MET A 4 -9.91 3.89 -4.64
N VAL A 5 -9.39 2.71 -4.32
CA VAL A 5 -9.81 1.91 -3.15
C VAL A 5 -8.74 1.82 -2.07
N TRP A 6 -7.50 2.17 -2.42
CA TRP A 6 -6.36 2.19 -1.51
C TRP A 6 -5.30 3.17 -2.04
N SER A 7 -4.56 3.81 -1.15
CA SER A 7 -3.45 4.71 -1.49
C SER A 7 -2.43 4.71 -0.35
N ALA A 8 -1.14 4.71 -0.71
CA ALA A 8 -0.02 4.74 0.23
C ALA A 8 0.27 6.15 0.80
N ASN A 9 -0.11 7.19 0.07
CA ASN A 9 0.35 8.57 0.26
C ASN A 9 -0.79 9.60 0.21
N ARG A 10 -1.97 9.27 0.76
CA ARG A 10 -3.17 10.12 0.68
C ARG A 10 -2.98 11.58 1.08
N GLU A 11 -2.05 11.84 2.00
CA GLU A 11 -1.81 13.17 2.56
C GLU A 11 -0.70 13.94 1.84
N ARG A 12 -0.01 13.31 0.88
CA ARG A 12 1.15 13.88 0.21
C ARG A 12 1.06 13.68 -1.30
N LEU A 13 0.80 14.78 -2.01
CA LEU A 13 0.95 14.86 -3.46
C LEU A 13 2.41 14.62 -3.84
N LEU A 14 2.60 13.99 -4.98
CA LEU A 14 3.91 13.64 -5.53
C LEU A 14 4.20 14.54 -6.72
N GLU A 15 5.48 14.80 -6.93
CA GLU A 15 5.95 15.40 -8.17
C GLU A 15 6.04 14.37 -9.29
N ASP A 16 6.05 14.86 -10.53
CA ASP A 16 6.33 14.02 -11.70
C ASP A 16 7.70 13.35 -11.53
N ASN A 17 7.78 12.06 -11.88
CA ASN A 17 8.93 11.17 -11.69
C ASN A 17 9.13 10.61 -10.27
N ALA A 18 8.13 10.69 -9.39
CA ALA A 18 8.09 9.84 -8.21
C ALA A 18 8.18 8.36 -8.58
N THR A 19 8.82 7.55 -7.73
CA THR A 19 9.11 6.14 -8.00
C THR A 19 8.58 5.22 -6.91
N LEU A 20 8.01 4.09 -7.32
CA LEU A 20 7.69 2.97 -6.44
C LEU A 20 8.67 1.83 -6.74
N GLY A 21 9.50 1.49 -5.76
CA GLY A 21 10.55 0.48 -5.89
C GLY A 21 10.41 -0.63 -4.85
N LEU A 22 10.50 -1.88 -5.30
CA LEU A 22 10.61 -3.04 -4.43
C LEU A 22 12.09 -3.40 -4.26
N THR A 23 12.59 -3.33 -3.04
CA THR A 23 13.99 -3.59 -2.73
C THR A 23 14.27 -5.08 -2.60
N SER A 24 15.54 -5.48 -2.74
CA SER A 24 15.97 -6.88 -2.60
C SER A 24 15.78 -7.46 -1.19
N ASN A 25 15.64 -6.61 -0.17
CA ASN A 25 15.33 -7.00 1.21
C ASN A 25 13.82 -6.96 1.52
N GLY A 26 12.98 -6.82 0.49
CA GLY A 26 11.53 -6.94 0.59
C GLY A 26 10.81 -5.71 1.11
N ASN A 27 11.40 -4.52 1.03
CA ASN A 27 10.74 -3.26 1.35
C ASN A 27 10.14 -2.66 0.08
N LEU A 28 8.83 -2.36 0.09
CA LEU A 28 8.21 -1.59 -0.98
C LEU A 28 8.27 -0.10 -0.58
N VAL A 29 8.93 0.71 -1.39
CA VAL A 29 9.30 2.08 -1.05
C VAL A 29 8.78 3.04 -2.12
N LEU A 30 8.02 4.04 -1.68
CA LEU A 30 7.61 5.18 -2.48
C LEU A 30 8.54 6.36 -2.19
N LYS A 31 9.19 6.86 -3.23
CA LYS A 31 10.04 8.06 -3.18
C LYS A 31 9.49 9.13 -4.10
N ASP A 32 9.60 10.38 -3.66
CA ASP A 32 9.29 11.54 -4.50
C ASP A 32 10.40 11.78 -5.54
N ALA A 33 10.21 12.74 -6.44
CA ALA A 33 11.16 13.06 -7.51
C ALA A 33 12.56 13.47 -6.98
N ASP A 34 12.60 14.13 -5.81
CA ASP A 34 13.83 14.51 -5.10
C ASP A 34 14.48 13.35 -4.30
N SER A 35 13.99 12.13 -4.48
CA SER A 35 14.38 10.92 -3.74
C SER A 35 14.02 10.89 -2.25
N SER A 36 13.25 11.87 -1.76
CA SER A 36 12.74 11.84 -0.39
C SER A 36 11.80 10.66 -0.18
N LEU A 37 11.90 10.04 1.00
CA LEU A 37 11.02 8.94 1.38
C LEU A 37 9.61 9.49 1.64
N VAL A 38 8.62 8.99 0.89
CA VAL A 38 7.21 9.34 1.09
C VAL A 38 6.52 8.28 1.93
N TRP A 39 6.72 7.01 1.60
CA TRP A 39 6.08 5.89 2.26
C TRP A 39 6.89 4.60 2.09
N SER A 40 6.79 3.68 3.05
CA SER A 40 7.30 2.32 2.91
C SER A 40 6.49 1.32 3.73
N THR A 41 6.50 0.06 3.29
CA THR A 41 5.92 -1.06 4.06
C THR A 41 6.69 -1.34 5.34
N ASN A 42 7.92 -0.83 5.45
CA ASN A 42 8.83 -1.04 6.58
C ASN A 42 9.10 -2.53 6.83
N THR A 43 9.03 -3.32 5.77
CA THR A 43 9.38 -4.73 5.76
C THR A 43 10.87 -4.88 5.46
N PHE A 44 11.55 -5.70 6.25
CA PHE A 44 12.98 -5.97 6.07
C PHE A 44 13.25 -7.41 6.49
N THR A 45 13.32 -8.32 5.52
CA THR A 45 13.59 -9.73 5.81
C THR A 45 14.38 -10.39 4.70
N LYS A 46 15.22 -11.36 5.09
CA LYS A 46 15.95 -12.21 4.15
C LYS A 46 15.06 -13.26 3.48
N ASP A 47 13.89 -13.53 4.06
CA ASP A 47 12.97 -14.55 3.57
C ASP A 47 11.97 -14.00 2.54
N PHE A 48 12.10 -12.73 2.16
CA PHE A 48 11.25 -12.10 1.15
C PHE A 48 11.38 -12.83 -0.19
N GLN A 49 10.23 -13.17 -0.78
CA GLN A 49 10.15 -13.87 -2.05
C GLN A 49 9.58 -12.99 -3.17
N GLY A 50 8.55 -12.21 -2.88
CA GLY A 50 7.88 -11.44 -3.91
C GLY A 50 6.68 -10.62 -3.44
N MET A 51 6.04 -10.00 -4.41
CA MET A 51 4.83 -9.19 -4.25
C MET A 51 3.77 -9.66 -5.24
N ARG A 52 2.51 -9.65 -4.83
CA ARG A 52 1.36 -9.97 -5.70
C ARG A 52 0.16 -9.09 -5.38
N ILE A 53 -0.70 -8.90 -6.37
CA ILE A 53 -2.05 -8.36 -6.18
C ILE A 53 -3.03 -9.53 -6.33
N GLU A 54 -3.81 -9.78 -5.29
CA GLU A 54 -4.84 -10.83 -5.28
C GLU A 54 -6.11 -10.34 -6.00
N GLU A 55 -6.99 -11.26 -6.41
CA GLU A 55 -8.27 -10.93 -7.07
C GLU A 55 -9.17 -10.01 -6.22
N SER A 56 -9.00 -10.04 -4.90
CA SER A 56 -9.68 -9.15 -3.95
C SER A 56 -9.19 -7.70 -3.99
N GLY A 57 -8.10 -7.42 -4.73
CA GLY A 57 -7.39 -6.14 -4.71
C GLY A 57 -6.39 -6.00 -3.55
N ASN A 58 -6.16 -7.07 -2.77
CA ASN A 58 -5.17 -7.07 -1.70
C ASN A 58 -3.75 -7.11 -2.29
N LEU A 59 -2.94 -6.10 -1.96
CA LEU A 59 -1.52 -6.07 -2.31
C LEU A 59 -0.75 -6.77 -1.20
N VAL A 60 -0.04 -7.85 -1.52
CA VAL A 60 0.63 -8.72 -0.53
C VAL A 60 2.12 -8.85 -0.85
N LEU A 61 2.95 -8.59 0.16
CA LEU A 61 4.36 -9.02 0.19
C LEU A 61 4.41 -10.39 0.90
N PHE A 62 5.11 -11.36 0.31
CA PHE A 62 5.16 -12.73 0.83
C PHE A 62 6.58 -13.31 0.88
N ASN A 63 6.76 -14.29 1.76
CA ASN A 63 8.01 -14.99 1.97
C ASN A 63 8.09 -16.32 1.19
N ASN A 64 9.24 -17.01 1.26
CA ASN A 64 9.48 -18.28 0.57
C ASN A 64 8.51 -19.41 0.95
N SER A 65 7.84 -19.30 2.10
CA SER A 65 6.82 -20.24 2.56
C SER A 65 5.40 -19.79 2.22
N ASN A 66 5.23 -18.82 1.32
CA ASN A 66 3.97 -18.14 1.00
C ASN A 66 3.30 -17.46 2.22
N GLY A 67 4.06 -17.20 3.27
CA GLY A 67 3.61 -16.45 4.43
C GLY A 67 3.53 -14.95 4.11
N THR A 68 2.48 -14.30 4.59
CA THR A 68 2.28 -12.86 4.44
C THR A 68 3.24 -12.07 5.32
N LEU A 69 4.06 -11.24 4.70
CA LEU A 69 4.97 -10.30 5.37
C LEU A 69 4.31 -8.94 5.61
N TRP A 70 3.51 -8.49 4.66
CA TRP A 70 2.73 -7.26 4.73
C TRP A 70 1.57 -7.35 3.73
N GLN A 71 0.45 -6.70 4.04
CA GLN A 71 -0.69 -6.62 3.13
C GLN A 71 -1.44 -5.28 3.24
N SER A 72 -1.94 -4.76 2.11
CA SER A 72 -2.65 -3.47 2.09
C SER A 72 -3.94 -3.50 2.91
N PHE A 73 -4.58 -4.66 3.04
CA PHE A 73 -5.81 -4.82 3.82
C PHE A 73 -5.64 -4.56 5.32
N ASP A 74 -4.41 -4.65 5.86
CA ASP A 74 -4.12 -4.28 7.23
C ASP A 74 -3.99 -2.75 7.43
N TYR A 75 -3.88 -2.00 6.33
CA TYR A 75 -3.73 -0.54 6.28
C TYR A 75 -4.87 0.06 5.44
N PRO A 76 -6.12 -0.04 5.91
CA PRO A 76 -7.28 0.49 5.19
C PRO A 76 -7.21 1.99 5.05
N THR A 77 -7.96 2.48 4.06
CA THR A 77 -8.16 3.90 3.85
C THR A 77 -9.59 4.32 4.19
N ASP A 78 -10.43 4.63 3.22
CA ASP A 78 -11.83 5.05 3.41
C ASP A 78 -12.86 3.97 3.00
N LYS A 79 -12.39 2.85 2.44
CA LYS A 79 -13.24 1.77 1.91
C LYS A 79 -12.84 0.43 2.49
N LEU A 80 -13.85 -0.39 2.78
CA LEU A 80 -13.70 -1.80 3.12
C LEU A 80 -14.02 -2.62 1.86
N LEU A 81 -13.09 -3.49 1.46
CA LEU A 81 -13.25 -4.35 0.29
C LEU A 81 -13.76 -5.75 0.67
N LEU A 82 -14.38 -6.44 -0.29
CA LEU A 82 -14.77 -7.84 -0.11
C LEU A 82 -13.51 -8.68 0.19
N GLY A 83 -13.59 -9.50 1.25
CA GLY A 83 -12.46 -10.29 1.75
C GLY A 83 -11.57 -9.55 2.76
N GLN A 84 -11.68 -8.23 2.91
CA GLN A 84 -10.97 -7.47 3.93
C GLN A 84 -11.60 -7.70 5.31
N LYS A 85 -10.77 -8.04 6.30
CA LYS A 85 -11.19 -8.22 7.69
C LYS A 85 -10.94 -6.95 8.48
N MET A 86 -11.98 -6.45 9.15
CA MET A 86 -11.83 -5.36 10.11
C MET A 86 -11.37 -5.96 11.45
N LYS A 87 -10.24 -5.47 11.98
CA LYS A 87 -9.75 -5.88 13.30
C LYS A 87 -10.39 -5.02 14.39
N VAL A 88 -10.55 -5.57 15.59
CA VAL A 88 -11.01 -4.80 16.75
C VAL A 88 -10.06 -3.61 16.97
N GLY A 89 -10.63 -2.40 17.04
CA GLY A 89 -9.89 -1.15 17.21
C GLY A 89 -9.37 -0.49 15.92
N GLN A 90 -9.52 -1.15 14.76
CA GLN A 90 -9.18 -0.55 13.47
C GLN A 90 -10.17 0.56 13.10
N LYS A 91 -9.67 1.67 12.58
CA LYS A 91 -10.47 2.84 12.17
C LYS A 91 -10.29 3.10 10.69
N PHE A 92 -11.36 3.57 10.07
CA PHE A 92 -11.37 4.09 8.70
C PHE A 92 -11.53 5.59 8.78
N PHE A 93 -10.78 6.30 7.96
CA PHE A 93 -10.88 7.74 7.85
C PHE A 93 -11.59 8.06 6.55
N ALA A 94 -12.71 8.78 6.64
CA ALA A 94 -13.42 9.25 5.47
C ALA A 94 -12.49 10.13 4.61
N ASN A 95 -12.70 10.11 3.30
CA ASN A 95 -11.99 11.04 2.43
C ASN A 95 -12.46 12.46 2.73
N ASN A 96 -11.51 13.38 2.96
CA ASN A 96 -11.83 14.77 3.29
C ASN A 96 -12.32 15.60 2.10
N SER A 97 -12.26 15.04 0.88
CA SER A 97 -12.77 15.65 -0.35
C SER A 97 -13.21 14.59 -1.36
N PRO A 98 -14.38 14.72 -2.02
CA PRO A 98 -14.80 13.81 -3.08
C PRO A 98 -13.93 13.89 -4.36
N THR A 99 -13.04 14.87 -4.46
CA THR A 99 -12.21 15.14 -5.65
C THR A 99 -10.72 14.79 -5.49
N ASN A 100 -10.26 14.28 -4.33
CA ASN A 100 -8.85 13.95 -4.14
C ASN A 100 -8.51 12.54 -4.68
N THR A 101 -8.99 12.26 -5.88
CA THR A 101 -8.56 11.16 -6.74
C THR A 101 -7.83 11.81 -7.90
N THR A 102 -6.56 12.18 -7.71
CA THR A 102 -5.74 12.62 -8.84
C THR A 102 -5.53 11.46 -9.81
N PRO A 103 -5.59 11.71 -11.14
CA PRO A 103 -5.24 10.75 -12.18
C PRO A 103 -3.85 10.15 -12.00
#